data_AF-E9CMS2-F1
#
_entry.id   AF-E9CMS2-F1
#
_cell.length_a   1.000
_cell.length_b   1.000
_cell.length_c   1.000
_cell.angle_alpha   90.00
_cell.angle_beta   90.00
_cell.angle_gamma   90.00
#
_symmetry.space_group_name_H-M   'P 1'
#
loop_
_entity.id
_entity.type
_entity.pdbx_description
1 polymer ?
#
loop_
_entity_poly.entity_id
_entity_poly.type
_entity_poly.pdbx_seq_one_letter_code
_entity_poly.pdbx_strand_id
1 'polypeptide(L)'
;MLKVNEYFAGKVKSIGFDSSSIGLTSVGVMEEGEYTFSSAQPEEMTVITGALKVLLPGAPDWQVFMPSEKFFVPGHSEFNLLYAVI
;
A
#
# COMPACT_ATOMS: atom_id res chain seq x y z
N MET A 1 6.59 -3.91 19.71
CA MET A 1 7.53 -4.81 19.02
C MET A 1 7.39 -4.59 17.51
N LEU A 2 8.47 -4.55 16.75
CA LEU A 2 8.42 -4.40 15.29
C LEU A 2 8.13 -5.77 14.65
N LYS A 3 7.19 -5.83 13.71
CA LYS A 3 6.81 -7.04 12.98
C LYS A 3 7.24 -6.94 11.52
N VAL A 4 8.16 -7.78 11.08
CA VAL A 4 8.59 -7.83 9.67
C VAL A 4 7.67 -8.77 8.89
N ASN A 5 7.16 -8.31 7.76
CA ASN A 5 6.36 -9.12 6.82
C ASN A 5 7.01 -9.08 5.43
N GLU A 6 6.85 -10.18 4.70
CA GLU A 6 7.38 -10.36 3.35
C GLU A 6 6.30 -10.98 2.46
N TYR A 7 6.15 -10.44 1.25
CA TYR A 7 5.13 -10.84 0.30
C TYR A 7 5.76 -11.01 -1.09
N PHE A 8 5.05 -11.69 -2.00
CA PHE A 8 5.42 -11.81 -3.41
C PHE A 8 6.88 -12.25 -3.64
N ALA A 9 7.30 -13.30 -2.93
CA ALA A 9 8.68 -13.81 -2.98
C ALA A 9 9.76 -12.75 -2.65
N GLY A 10 9.44 -11.82 -1.74
CA GLY A 10 10.38 -10.82 -1.24
C GLY A 10 10.32 -9.47 -1.92
N LYS A 11 9.54 -9.34 -3.00
CA LYS A 11 9.40 -8.10 -3.76
C LYS A 11 8.67 -6.99 -3.00
N VAL A 12 7.90 -7.34 -1.97
CA VAL A 12 7.29 -6.36 -1.07
C VAL A 12 7.62 -6.74 0.37
N LYS A 13 8.08 -5.77 1.14
CA LYS A 13 8.42 -5.94 2.56
C LYS A 13 7.81 -4.83 3.38
N SER A 14 7.33 -5.15 4.58
CA SER A 14 6.82 -4.15 5.51
C SER A 14 7.27 -4.40 6.95
N ILE A 15 7.29 -3.32 7.74
CA ILE A 15 7.47 -3.35 9.18
C ILE A 15 6.21 -2.79 9.82
N GLY A 16 5.43 -3.66 10.46
CA GLY A 16 4.28 -3.30 11.27
C GLY A 16 4.69 -2.92 12.69
N PHE A 17 4.06 -1.89 13.24
CA PHE A 17 4.32 -1.41 14.60
C PHE A 17 3.12 -0.65 15.17
N ASP A 18 3.07 -0.53 16.49
CA ASP A 18 2.07 0.28 17.18
C ASP A 18 2.62 1.70 17.35
N SER A 19 1.97 2.67 16.69
CA SER A 19 2.28 4.08 16.78
C SER A 19 1.43 4.72 17.88
N SER A 20 2.06 5.47 18.79
CA SER A 20 1.35 6.15 19.87
C SER A 20 0.32 7.20 19.40
N SER A 21 0.42 7.67 18.15
CA SER A 21 -0.48 8.68 17.58
C SER A 21 -1.48 8.14 16.55
N ILE A 22 -1.17 7.02 15.88
CA ILE A 22 -1.96 6.50 14.74
C ILE A 22 -2.53 5.10 15.05
N GLY A 23 -2.01 4.43 16.10
CA GLY A 23 -2.31 3.04 16.40
C GLY A 23 -1.49 2.07 15.54
N LEU A 24 -2.03 0.87 15.33
CA LEU A 24 -1.37 -0.17 14.54
C LEU A 24 -1.21 0.27 13.09
N THR A 25 0.02 0.36 12.62
CA THR A 25 0.37 0.81 11.27
C THR A 25 1.54 0.02 10.70
N SER A 26 1.89 0.24 9.45
CA SER A 26 3.08 -0.33 8.84
C SER A 26 3.73 0.63 7.84
N VAL A 27 5.05 0.49 7.68
CA VAL A 27 5.80 1.11 6.59
C VAL A 27 6.40 0.02 5.74
N GLY A 28 6.40 0.19 4.42
CA GLY A 28 6.87 -0.82 3.49
C GLY A 28 7.57 -0.27 2.27
N VAL A 29 8.23 -1.17 1.56
CA VAL A 29 8.91 -0.94 0.29
C VAL A 29 8.49 -2.01 -0.70
N MET A 30 8.48 -1.66 -1.98
CA MET A 30 8.11 -2.56 -3.07
C MET A 30 9.06 -2.38 -4.25
N GLU A 31 9.46 -3.51 -4.83
CA GLU A 31 10.12 -3.55 -6.14
C GLU A 31 9.11 -3.30 -7.25
N GLU A 32 9.60 -2.98 -8.45
CA GLU A 32 8.76 -2.83 -9.64
C GLU A 32 7.91 -4.07 -9.88
N GLY A 33 6.65 -3.85 -10.22
CA GLY A 33 5.70 -4.92 -10.47
C GLY A 33 4.25 -4.48 -10.27
N GLU A 34 3.37 -5.41 -10.58
CA GLU A 34 1.93 -5.33 -10.33
C GLU A 34 1.54 -6.30 -9.23
N TYR A 35 0.75 -5.82 -8.27
CA TYR A 35 0.43 -6.54 -7.04
C TYR A 35 -1.04 -6.34 -6.69
N THR A 36 -1.71 -7.43 -6.31
CA THR A 36 -3.07 -7.38 -5.77
C THR A 36 -3.02 -7.55 -4.26
N PHE A 37 -3.66 -6.64 -3.53
CA PHE A 37 -3.77 -6.68 -2.08
C PHE A 37 -5.24 -6.79 -1.68
N SER A 38 -5.49 -7.39 -0.53
CA SER A 38 -6.80 -7.41 0.12
C SER A 38 -6.73 -6.72 1.48
N SER A 39 -7.77 -5.97 1.81
CA SER A 39 -7.91 -5.28 3.08
C SER A 39 -8.94 -5.99 3.96
N ALA A 40 -8.61 -6.18 5.24
CA ALA A 40 -9.58 -6.66 6.23
C ALA A 40 -10.34 -5.49 6.88
N GLN A 41 -9.68 -4.36 7.07
CA GLN A 41 -10.24 -3.12 7.62
C GLN A 41 -9.99 -1.98 6.63
N PRO A 42 -10.69 -0.84 6.75
CA PRO A 42 -10.36 0.34 5.95
C PRO A 42 -8.90 0.77 6.18
N GLU A 43 -8.21 1.12 5.10
CA GLU A 43 -6.80 1.54 5.15
C GLU A 43 -6.63 2.92 4.51
N GLU A 44 -5.80 3.75 5.15
CA GLU A 44 -5.25 4.98 4.57
C GLU A 44 -3.80 4.72 4.18
N MET A 45 -3.50 4.82 2.89
CA MET A 45 -2.16 4.58 2.35
C MET A 45 -1.54 5.91 1.96
N THR A 46 -0.32 6.17 2.42
CA THR A 46 0.45 7.38 2.05
C THR A 46 1.68 6.99 1.26
N VAL A 47 1.90 7.61 0.11
CA VAL A 47 3.12 7.42 -0.68
C VAL A 47 4.26 8.22 -0.02
N ILE A 48 5.30 7.54 0.45
CA ILE A 48 6.45 8.21 1.09
C ILE A 48 7.45 8.69 0.02
N THR A 49 7.78 7.82 -0.94
CA THR A 49 8.70 8.10 -2.07
C THR A 49 8.25 7.38 -3.33
N GLY A 50 8.70 7.85 -4.50
CA GLY A 50 8.31 7.27 -5.80
C GLY A 50 6.92 7.70 -6.23
N ALA A 51 6.24 6.88 -7.01
CA ALA A 51 4.84 7.10 -7.41
C ALA A 51 4.14 5.74 -7.53
N LEU A 52 2.88 5.67 -7.14
CA LEU A 52 2.08 4.46 -7.24
C LEU A 52 0.90 4.65 -8.18
N LYS A 53 0.75 3.74 -9.14
CA LYS A 53 -0.50 3.56 -9.87
C LYS A 53 -1.39 2.62 -9.06
N VAL A 54 -2.62 3.03 -8.80
CA VAL A 54 -3.57 2.31 -7.94
C VAL A 54 -4.89 2.16 -8.67
N LEU A 55 -5.40 0.94 -8.73
CA LEU A 55 -6.77 0.66 -9.16
C LEU A 55 -7.59 0.30 -7.92
N LEU A 56 -8.40 1.26 -7.47
CA LEU A 56 -9.28 1.11 -6.31
C LEU A 56 -10.52 0.26 -6.65
N PRO A 57 -11.15 -0.37 -5.65
CA PRO A 57 -12.37 -1.14 -5.87
C PRO A 57 -13.45 -0.28 -6.53
N GLY A 58 -13.97 -0.74 -7.67
CA GLY A 58 -15.03 -0.05 -8.41
C GLY A 58 -14.60 1.21 -9.16
N ALA A 59 -13.32 1.60 -9.11
CA ALA A 59 -12.82 2.69 -9.94
C ALA A 59 -12.79 2.27 -11.42
N PRO A 60 -13.12 3.18 -12.36
CA PRO A 60 -13.12 2.86 -13.78
C PRO A 60 -11.71 2.72 -14.35
N ASP A 61 -10.73 3.39 -13.74
CA ASP A 61 -9.37 3.53 -14.24
C ASP A 61 -8.34 3.60 -13.10
N TRP A 62 -7.08 3.35 -13.49
CA TRP A 62 -5.91 3.51 -12.63
C TRP A 62 -5.68 4.99 -12.28
N GLN A 63 -5.33 5.26 -11.03
CA GLN A 63 -5.02 6.58 -10.49
C GLN A 63 -3.56 6.63 -10.06
N VAL A 64 -2.87 7.75 -10.29
CA VAL A 64 -1.48 7.94 -9.87
C VAL A 64 -1.45 8.73 -8.57
N PHE A 65 -0.68 8.25 -7.60
CA PHE A 65 -0.40 8.93 -6.33
C PHE A 65 1.10 9.21 -6.19
N MET A 66 1.44 10.47 -5.96
CA MET A 66 2.78 11.03 -5.81
C MET A 66 3.18 11.13 -4.32
N PRO A 67 4.46 11.43 -3.99
CA PRO A 67 4.89 11.52 -2.60
C PRO A 67 4.05 12.50 -1.78
N SER A 68 3.75 12.12 -0.54
CA SER A 68 2.83 12.79 0.40
C SER A 68 1.34 12.71 0.05
N GLU A 69 0.97 12.21 -1.13
CA GLU A 69 -0.43 11.96 -1.46
C GLU A 69 -0.94 10.68 -0.79
N LYS A 70 -2.25 10.64 -0.61
CA LYS A 70 -2.95 9.60 0.13
C LYS A 70 -4.09 9.02 -0.70
N PHE A 71 -4.36 7.74 -0.48
CA PHE A 71 -5.57 7.08 -0.96
C PHE A 71 -6.18 6.21 0.12
N PHE A 72 -7.49 6.00 0.00
CA PHE A 72 -8.29 5.24 0.96
C PHE A 72 -8.77 3.95 0.31
N VAL A 73 -8.54 2.84 0.99
CA VAL A 73 -9.03 1.52 0.59
C VAL A 73 -10.15 1.12 1.55
N PRO A 74 -11.36 0.81 1.06
CA PRO A 74 -12.43 0.27 1.89
C PRO A 74 -12.00 -1.04 2.56
N GLY A 75 -12.52 -1.36 3.74
CA GLY A 75 -12.33 -2.68 4.32
C GLY A 75 -13.04 -3.77 3.52
N HIS A 76 -12.58 -5.01 3.66
CA HIS A 76 -13.13 -6.18 2.96
C HIS A 76 -13.15 -5.99 1.43
N SER A 77 -12.09 -5.40 0.89
CA SER A 77 -11.98 -5.13 -0.54
C SER A 77 -10.62 -5.55 -1.09
N GLU A 78 -10.52 -5.57 -2.42
CA GLU A 78 -9.28 -5.84 -3.14
C GLU A 78 -8.92 -4.64 -4.02
N PHE A 79 -7.63 -4.33 -4.07
CA PHE A 79 -7.09 -3.24 -4.88
C PHE A 79 -5.78 -3.66 -5.53
N ASN A 80 -5.47 -3.03 -6.66
CA ASN A 80 -4.25 -3.33 -7.40
C ASN A 80 -3.29 -2.14 -7.32
N LEU A 81 -2.00 -2.46 -7.14
CA LEU A 81 -0.90 -1.52 -7.17
C LEU A 81 0.02 -1.88 -8.32
N LEU A 82 0.40 -0.87 -9.10
CA LEU A 82 1.45 -0.94 -10.10
C LEU A 82 2.53 0.05 -9.70
N TYR A 83 3.71 -0.49 -9.40
CA TYR A 83 4.93 0.29 -9.25
C TYR A 83 5.82 0.05 -10.46
N ALA A 84 6.15 1.12 -11.17
CA ALA A 84 7.11 1.13 -12.25
C ALA A 84 7.95 2.40 -12.10
N VAL A 85 9.26 2.30 -12.31
CA VAL A 85 10.12 3.47 -12.45
C VAL A 85 9.65 4.21 -13.70
N ILE A 86 9.28 5.48 -13.50
CA ILE A 86 8.83 6.40 -14.55
C ILE A 86 10.03 7.18 -15.06
#